data_AF-A0A3P7MBH1-F1
#
_entry.id   AF-A0A3P7MBH1-F1
#
_cell.length_a   1.000
_cell.length_b   1.000
_cell.length_c   1.000
_cell.angle_alpha   90.00
_cell.angle_beta   90.00
_cell.angle_gamma   90.00
#
_symmetry.space_group_name_H-M   'P 1'
#
loop_
_entity.id
_entity.type
_entity.pdbx_description
1 polymer ?
#
loop_
_entity_poly.entity_id
_entity_poly.type
_entity_poly.pdbx_seq_one_letter_code
_entity_poly.pdbx_strand_id
1 'polypeptide(L)'
;MNIIFKLQHLRPKLILKMPPTSLMHVSVIGSGRDGTPKSLLICTDTTRYLVNCGEGTQRIITEHRSKASRIQHAFFTRMTWDYFSGLLGVALTVRAAGVKKMFVHGPPKGASS
;
A
#
# COMPACT_ATOMS: atom_id res chain seq x y z
N MET A 1 -13.12 -27.70 57.48
CA MET A 1 -13.77 -28.66 56.55
C MET A 1 -14.77 -27.89 55.69
N ASN A 2 -14.35 -26.94 54.83
CA ASN A 2 -13.74 -27.04 53.50
C ASN A 2 -14.61 -27.73 52.43
N ILE A 3 -15.73 -27.12 51.98
CA ILE A 3 -16.44 -27.59 50.77
C ILE A 3 -16.96 -26.46 49.83
N ILE A 4 -17.10 -25.18 50.23
CA ILE A 4 -17.80 -24.18 49.37
C ILE A 4 -16.87 -23.30 48.49
N PHE A 5 -15.53 -23.43 48.57
CA PHE A 5 -14.61 -22.54 47.85
C PHE A 5 -14.03 -23.05 46.52
N LYS A 6 -14.54 -24.18 45.97
CA LYS A 6 -13.91 -24.85 44.81
C LYS A 6 -14.78 -24.96 43.55
N LEU A 7 -15.66 -23.98 43.31
CA LEU A 7 -16.52 -23.89 42.11
C LEU A 7 -16.39 -22.55 41.37
N GLN A 8 -15.18 -21.95 41.39
CA GLN A 8 -14.80 -20.85 40.48
C GLN A 8 -13.94 -21.35 39.31
N HIS A 9 -13.80 -22.67 39.16
CA HIS A 9 -13.06 -23.28 38.08
C HIS A 9 -13.89 -23.31 36.79
N LEU A 10 -13.29 -22.73 35.74
CA LEU A 10 -13.59 -22.94 34.32
C LEU A 10 -14.71 -22.09 33.70
N ARG A 11 -14.50 -20.78 33.62
CA ARG A 11 -14.80 -20.07 32.35
C ARG A 11 -13.51 -20.02 31.54
N PRO A 12 -13.34 -20.79 30.46
CA PRO A 12 -12.18 -20.62 29.62
C PRO A 12 -12.24 -19.20 29.05
N LYS A 13 -11.26 -18.35 29.41
CA LYS A 13 -10.91 -17.17 28.63
C LYS A 13 -10.30 -17.65 27.31
N LEU A 14 -11.13 -18.25 26.46
CA LEU A 14 -10.85 -18.37 25.04
C LEU A 14 -11.13 -17.00 24.41
N ILE A 15 -10.33 -16.01 24.81
CA ILE A 15 -10.00 -14.95 23.86
C ILE A 15 -9.11 -15.67 22.86
N LEU A 16 -9.74 -16.23 21.83
CA LEU A 16 -9.07 -16.55 20.59
C LEU A 16 -8.31 -15.28 20.23
N LYS A 17 -6.99 -15.30 20.46
CA LYS A 17 -6.06 -14.30 19.96
C LYS A 17 -6.04 -14.55 18.46
N MET A 18 -7.11 -14.10 17.80
CA MET A 18 -7.20 -14.12 16.35
C MET A 18 -5.89 -13.49 15.86
N PRO A 19 -5.15 -14.16 14.97
CA PRO A 19 -3.94 -13.58 14.41
C PRO A 19 -4.32 -12.18 13.92
N PRO A 20 -3.50 -11.14 14.17
CA PRO A 20 -3.85 -9.78 13.80
C PRO A 20 -4.29 -9.80 12.34
N THR A 21 -5.56 -9.47 12.10
CA THR A 21 -6.15 -9.52 10.76
C THR A 21 -5.34 -8.56 9.90
N SER A 22 -4.56 -9.07 8.95
CA SER A 22 -3.79 -8.19 8.08
C SER A 22 -4.76 -7.37 7.24
N LEU A 23 -4.82 -6.07 7.52
CA LEU A 23 -5.78 -5.17 6.90
C LEU A 23 -5.15 -4.62 5.62
N MET A 24 -5.64 -5.11 4.49
CA MET A 24 -5.29 -4.57 3.18
C MET A 24 -6.39 -3.59 2.73
N HIS A 25 -5.99 -2.38 2.35
CA HIS A 25 -6.90 -1.40 1.76
C HIS A 25 -6.34 -0.86 0.46
N VAL A 26 -7.21 -0.80 -0.55
CA VAL A 26 -6.91 -0.28 -1.88
C VAL A 26 -7.50 1.10 -2.00
N SER A 27 -6.82 2.00 -2.70
CA SER A 27 -7.39 3.31 -2.94
C SER A 27 -7.00 3.90 -4.26
N VAL A 28 -7.97 4.57 -4.85
CA VAL A 28 -7.80 5.29 -6.08
C VAL A 28 -7.10 6.61 -5.79
N ILE A 29 -5.95 6.82 -6.43
CA ILE A 29 -5.16 8.06 -6.36
C ILE A 29 -5.54 8.96 -7.53
N GLY A 30 -5.74 8.38 -8.72
CA GLY A 30 -6.30 9.08 -9.86
C GLY A 30 -7.06 8.14 -10.79
N SER A 31 -8.17 8.63 -11.33
CA SER A 31 -9.11 7.84 -12.13
C SER A 31 -8.86 7.95 -13.64
N GLY A 32 -7.96 8.86 -14.08
CA GLY A 32 -7.81 9.20 -15.49
C GLY A 32 -8.74 10.32 -15.95
N ARG A 33 -9.50 10.94 -15.04
CA ARG A 33 -10.44 12.04 -15.33
C ARG A 33 -9.81 13.38 -14.94
N ASP A 34 -10.14 14.45 -15.67
CA ASP A 34 -9.70 15.83 -15.42
C ASP A 34 -8.16 15.99 -15.32
N GLY A 35 -7.42 15.26 -16.16
CA GLY A 35 -5.96 15.31 -16.19
C GLY A 35 -5.26 14.53 -15.06
N THR A 36 -6.00 13.85 -14.17
CA THR A 36 -5.40 13.00 -13.14
C THR A 36 -4.89 11.68 -13.74
N PRO A 37 -3.70 11.19 -13.38
CA PRO A 37 -3.18 9.95 -13.92
C PRO A 37 -3.89 8.73 -13.32
N LYS A 38 -4.14 7.70 -14.14
CA LYS A 38 -4.73 6.43 -13.68
C LYS A 38 -3.77 5.75 -12.70
N SER A 39 -4.03 5.86 -11.40
CA SER A 39 -3.12 5.38 -10.36
C SER A 39 -3.87 4.84 -9.13
N LEU A 40 -3.35 3.75 -8.56
CA LEU A 40 -3.89 3.11 -7.35
C LEU A 40 -2.78 2.95 -6.32
N LEU A 41 -3.13 3.11 -5.04
CA LEU A 41 -2.26 2.76 -3.93
C LEU A 41 -2.87 1.64 -3.12
N ILE A 42 -2.14 0.55 -3.03
CA ILE A 42 -2.46 -0.60 -2.19
C ILE A 42 -1.63 -0.48 -0.92
N CYS A 43 -2.30 -0.45 0.22
CA CYS A 43 -1.68 -0.38 1.53
C CYS A 43 -1.86 -1.71 2.26
N THR A 44 -0.76 -2.31 2.68
CA THR A 44 -0.73 -3.38 3.67
C THR A 44 -0.15 -2.83 4.98
N ASP A 45 -0.07 -3.67 6.01
CA ASP A 45 0.50 -3.30 7.31
C ASP A 45 1.99 -2.94 7.20
N THR A 46 2.72 -3.62 6.31
CA THR A 46 4.18 -3.58 6.21
C THR A 46 4.67 -2.81 4.99
N THR A 47 3.97 -2.91 3.86
CA THR A 47 4.43 -2.42 2.56
C THR A 47 3.32 -1.69 1.83
N ARG A 48 3.71 -0.88 0.85
CA ARG A 48 2.78 -0.21 -0.06
C ARG A 48 3.18 -0.52 -1.48
N TYR A 49 2.17 -0.74 -2.30
CA TYR A 49 2.30 -1.02 -3.71
C TYR A 49 1.61 0.09 -4.49
N LEU A 50 2.37 0.74 -5.36
CA LEU A 50 1.87 1.76 -6.26
C LEU A 50 1.58 1.11 -7.61
N VAL A 51 0.37 1.28 -8.14
CA VAL A 51 0.02 0.85 -9.49
C VAL A 51 -0.10 2.09 -10.35
N ASN A 52 0.76 2.18 -11.36
CA ASN A 52 1.00 3.33 -12.23
C ASN A 52 1.38 4.61 -11.46
N CYS A 53 2.01 5.54 -12.17
CA CYS A 53 2.54 6.76 -11.58
C CYS A 53 2.75 7.83 -12.67
N GLY A 54 1.66 8.44 -13.14
CA GLY A 54 1.74 9.56 -14.06
C GLY A 54 2.06 10.89 -13.38
N GLU A 55 2.12 11.95 -14.17
CA GLU A 55 2.39 13.33 -13.72
C GLU A 55 1.41 13.74 -12.60
N GLY A 56 1.90 14.49 -11.60
CA GLY A 56 1.08 14.89 -10.45
C GLY A 56 0.79 13.80 -9.40
N THR A 57 1.04 12.51 -9.67
CA THR A 57 0.76 11.41 -8.70
C THR A 57 1.46 11.64 -7.35
N GLN A 58 2.70 12.14 -7.37
CA GLN A 58 3.46 12.46 -6.15
C GLN A 58 2.73 13.46 -5.26
N ARG A 59 2.15 14.52 -5.86
CA ARG A 59 1.41 15.57 -5.15
C ARG A 59 0.18 14.98 -4.47
N ILE A 60 -0.60 14.18 -5.21
CA ILE A 60 -1.82 13.53 -4.67
C ILE A 60 -1.48 12.60 -3.52
N ILE A 61 -0.43 11.77 -3.67
CA ILE A 61 0.04 10.87 -2.60
C ILE A 61 0.46 11.67 -1.37
N THR A 62 1.19 12.77 -1.55
CA THR A 62 1.70 13.59 -0.44
C THR A 62 0.59 14.34 0.28
N GLU A 63 -0.39 14.88 -0.45
CA GLU A 63 -1.52 15.64 0.11
C GLU A 63 -2.53 14.73 0.84
N HIS A 64 -2.90 13.61 0.23
CA HIS A 64 -4.01 12.78 0.73
C HIS A 64 -3.54 11.60 1.60
N ARG A 65 -2.24 11.27 1.60
CA ARG A 65 -1.71 10.08 2.29
C ARG A 65 -0.36 10.35 2.91
N SER A 66 -0.36 10.62 4.21
CA SER A 66 0.81 10.93 5.06
C SER A 66 1.89 9.84 5.18
N LYS A 67 1.91 8.84 4.30
CA LYS A 67 2.87 7.73 4.31
C LYS A 67 3.24 7.32 2.88
N ALA A 68 3.87 8.23 2.12
CA ALA A 68 4.76 7.82 1.03
C ALA A 68 5.88 6.89 1.56
N SER A 69 6.18 7.01 2.86
CA SER A 69 6.96 6.03 3.61
C SER A 69 6.41 4.63 3.39
N ARG A 70 7.29 3.71 2.95
CA ARG A 70 7.06 2.29 2.67
C ARG A 70 6.50 1.93 1.29
N ILE A 71 6.41 2.84 0.32
CA ILE A 71 6.21 2.43 -1.08
C ILE A 71 7.50 1.73 -1.53
N GLN A 72 7.46 0.42 -1.68
CA GLN A 72 8.61 -0.39 -2.07
C GLN A 72 8.47 -0.99 -3.47
N HIS A 73 7.25 -1.04 -3.99
CA HIS A 73 6.96 -1.68 -5.27
C HIS A 73 6.07 -0.75 -6.09
N ALA A 74 6.48 -0.48 -7.33
CA ALA A 74 5.67 0.16 -8.35
C ALA A 74 5.39 -0.84 -9.47
N PHE A 75 4.12 -0.98 -9.85
CA PHE A 75 3.67 -1.81 -10.96
C PHE A 75 3.12 -0.91 -12.06
N PHE A 76 3.63 -1.07 -13.27
CA PHE A 76 3.12 -0.40 -14.45
C PHE A 76 2.27 -1.35 -15.26
N THR A 77 1.06 -0.92 -15.60
CA THR A 77 0.14 -1.68 -16.47
C THR A 77 0.49 -1.51 -17.95
N ARG A 78 1.04 -0.36 -18.33
CA ARG A 78 1.51 0.00 -19.67
C ARG A 78 2.83 0.75 -19.55
N MET A 79 3.72 0.56 -20.53
CA MET A 79 4.99 1.28 -20.62
C MET A 79 4.88 2.48 -21.57
N THR A 80 3.94 3.39 -21.27
CA THR A 80 3.80 4.67 -21.98
C THR A 80 4.07 5.83 -21.02
N TRP A 81 4.48 6.98 -21.55
CA TRP A 81 4.93 8.13 -20.76
C TRP A 81 3.94 8.54 -19.67
N ASP A 82 2.64 8.55 -19.98
CA ASP A 82 1.57 8.94 -19.04
C ASP A 82 1.48 8.05 -17.80
N TYR A 83 2.04 6.84 -17.85
CA TYR A 83 1.93 5.86 -16.78
C TYR A 83 3.13 5.86 -15.85
N PHE A 84 4.29 6.41 -16.24
CA PHE A 84 5.50 6.41 -15.39
C PHE A 84 6.18 7.78 -15.25
N SER A 85 5.68 8.84 -15.90
CA SER A 85 6.27 10.19 -15.84
C SER A 85 6.42 10.76 -14.43
N GLY A 86 5.54 10.40 -13.49
CA GLY A 86 5.62 10.81 -12.08
C GLY A 86 6.55 9.95 -11.21
N LEU A 87 7.09 8.84 -11.75
CA LEU A 87 7.88 7.87 -10.98
C LEU A 87 9.11 8.52 -10.35
N LEU A 88 9.81 9.39 -11.08
CA LEU A 88 11.00 10.07 -10.57
C LEU A 88 10.70 10.86 -9.30
N GLY A 89 9.63 11.65 -9.31
CA GLY A 89 9.20 12.45 -8.16
C GLY A 89 8.79 11.59 -6.97
N VAL A 90 8.07 10.50 -7.23
CA VAL A 90 7.72 9.52 -6.18
C VAL A 90 8.97 8.84 -5.62
N ALA A 91 9.91 8.42 -6.46
CA ALA A 91 11.15 7.75 -6.02
C ALA A 91 11.99 8.65 -5.10
N LEU A 92 12.11 9.94 -5.43
CA LEU A 92 12.80 10.92 -4.59
C LEU A 92 12.10 11.08 -3.23
N THR A 93 10.77 11.17 -3.23
CA THR A 93 9.96 11.28 -2.00
C THR A 93 10.09 10.05 -1.12
N VAL A 94 10.05 8.87 -1.74
CA VAL A 94 10.19 7.56 -1.10
C VAL A 94 11.58 7.39 -0.50
N ARG A 95 12.62 7.85 -1.20
CA ARG A 95 14.00 7.85 -0.70
C ARG A 95 14.16 8.80 0.50
N ALA A 96 13.61 10.02 0.40
CA ALA A 96 13.60 10.98 1.50
C ALA A 96 12.84 10.45 2.73
N ALA A 97 11.81 9.63 2.51
CA ALA A 97 11.07 8.94 3.57
C ALA A 97 11.81 7.71 4.17
N GLY A 98 13.05 7.43 3.76
CA GLY A 98 13.90 6.38 4.34
C GLY A 98 13.78 5.00 3.70
N VAL A 99 13.11 4.86 2.56
CA VAL A 99 13.02 3.57 1.85
C VAL A 99 14.34 3.29 1.12
N LYS A 100 14.95 2.13 1.42
CA LYS A 100 16.28 1.77 0.90
C LYS A 100 16.27 1.31 -0.55
N LYS A 101 15.23 0.58 -0.96
CA LYS A 101 15.08 0.00 -2.30
C LYS A 101 13.62 0.12 -2.76
N MET A 102 13.45 0.50 -4.02
CA MET A 102 12.17 0.53 -4.71
C MET A 102 12.29 -0.37 -5.94
N PHE A 103 11.38 -1.32 -6.06
CA PHE A 103 11.29 -2.23 -7.20
C PHE A 103 10.26 -1.70 -8.19
N VAL A 104 10.64 -1.74 -9.46
CA VAL A 104 9.79 -1.34 -10.56
C VAL A 104 9.47 -2.57 -11.39
N HIS A 105 8.19 -2.80 -11.59
CA HIS A 105 7.64 -3.90 -12.36
C HIS A 105 6.84 -3.34 -13.52
N GLY A 106 6.95 -3.98 -14.68
CA GLY A 106 6.21 -3.60 -15.88
C GLY A 106 5.90 -4.80 -16.75
N PRO A 107 5.06 -4.64 -17.77
CA PRO A 107 4.74 -5.69 -18.72
C PRO A 107 6.00 -6.15 -19.47
N PRO A 108 6.04 -7.42 -19.94
CA PRO A 108 7.12 -7.89 -20.80
C PRO A 108 7.16 -7.05 -22.09
N LYS A 109 8.36 -6.91 -22.67
CA LYS A 109 8.56 -6.20 -23.93
C LYS A 109 7.61 -6.78 -24.99
N GLY A 110 6.67 -5.96 -25.48
CA GLY A 110 5.71 -6.34 -26.53
C GLY A 110 4.23 -6.41 -26.13
N ALA A 111 3.89 -6.26 -24.85
CA ALA A 111 2.48 -6.32 -24.40
C ALA A 111 1.75 -4.96 -24.34
N SER A 112 2.34 -3.89 -24.88
CA SER A 112 1.68 -2.57 -24.98
C SER A 112 0.90 -2.47 -26.30
N SER A 113 -0.33 -3.01 -26.30
CA SER A 113 -1.32 -2.76 -27.36
C SER A 113 -2.03 -1.42 -27.13
#